data_AF-A0A1G7ZUB5-F1
#
_entry.id   AF-A0A1G7ZUB5-F1
#
_cell.length_a   1.000
_cell.length_b   1.000
_cell.length_c   1.000
_cell.angle_alpha   90.00
_cell.angle_beta   90.00
_cell.angle_gamma   90.00
#
_symmetry.space_group_name_H-M   'P 1'
#
loop_
_entity.id
_entity.type
_entity.pdbx_description
1 polymer ?
#
loop_
_entity_poly.entity_id
_entity_poly.type
_entity_poly.pdbx_seq_one_letter_code
_entity_poly.pdbx_strand_id
1 'polypeptide(L)'
;MMGMDGLGQVAAVVASSDGEGFLLALLAAGPAVGIAIYTTVYRRYRNQDKTHVFEHETHIAAAPVQGDDVKVDEVKGTRRRRIEGDVVDAPRIRVRRVP
;
A
#
# COMPACT_ATOMS: atom_id res chain seq x y z
N MET A 1 -44.89 -8.66 -29.74
CA MET A 1 -44.01 -9.84 -29.81
C MET A 1 -42.59 -9.34 -29.58
N MET A 2 -42.13 -9.38 -28.33
CA MET A 2 -40.85 -8.79 -27.93
C MET A 2 -39.74 -9.77 -28.34
N GLY A 3 -39.04 -9.46 -29.44
CA GLY A 3 -37.94 -10.28 -29.93
C GLY A 3 -36.80 -10.27 -28.92
N MET A 4 -36.23 -11.43 -28.62
CA MET A 4 -35.03 -11.55 -27.79
C MET A 4 -33.92 -10.71 -28.41
N ASP A 5 -33.40 -9.78 -27.61
CA ASP A 5 -32.22 -8.98 -27.88
C ASP A 5 -31.02 -9.88 -28.15
N GLY A 6 -30.03 -9.39 -28.91
CA GLY A 6 -28.91 -10.21 -29.40
C GLY A 6 -28.15 -10.94 -28.31
N LEU A 7 -28.12 -10.39 -27.08
CA LEU A 7 -27.54 -11.06 -25.91
C LEU A 7 -28.35 -12.28 -25.46
N GLY A 8 -29.68 -12.21 -25.50
CA GLY A 8 -30.55 -13.34 -25.21
C GLY A 8 -30.41 -14.48 -26.23
N GLN A 9 -30.16 -14.15 -27.51
CA GLN A 9 -29.90 -15.15 -28.55
C GLN A 9 -28.55 -15.84 -28.36
N VAL A 10 -27.49 -15.10 -28.03
CA VAL A 10 -26.16 -15.68 -27.74
C VAL A 10 -26.23 -16.57 -26.49
N ALA A 11 -26.91 -16.13 -25.44
CA ALA A 11 -27.08 -16.92 -24.22
C ALA A 11 -27.86 -18.23 -24.47
N ALA A 12 -28.88 -18.20 -25.34
CA ALA A 12 -29.66 -19.38 -25.69
C ALA A 12 -28.86 -20.40 -26.53
N VAL A 13 -28.03 -19.94 -27.47
CA VAL A 13 -27.13 -20.81 -28.26
C VAL A 13 -26.13 -21.49 -27.34
N VAL A 14 -25.51 -20.72 -26.45
CA VAL A 14 -24.52 -21.21 -25.47
C VAL A 14 -25.12 -22.16 -24.42
N ALA A 15 -26.42 -22.02 -24.11
CA ALA A 15 -27.12 -22.92 -23.19
C ALA A 15 -27.57 -24.23 -23.84
N SER A 16 -27.61 -24.31 -25.18
CA SER A 16 -28.19 -25.43 -25.92
C SER A 16 -27.20 -26.54 -26.30
N SER A 17 -25.90 -26.37 -26.06
CA SER A 17 -24.90 -27.30 -26.60
C SER A 17 -24.16 -28.09 -25.53
N ASP A 18 -24.18 -29.41 -25.71
CA ASP A 18 -23.50 -30.36 -24.85
C ASP A 18 -21.98 -30.33 -25.08
N GLY A 19 -21.21 -30.04 -24.02
CA GLY A 19 -19.75 -29.91 -24.06
C GLY A 19 -19.21 -28.48 -24.12
N GLU A 20 -20.08 -27.48 -24.32
CA GLU A 20 -19.69 -26.06 -24.40
C GLU A 20 -19.20 -25.47 -23.08
N GLY A 21 -19.62 -26.01 -21.93
CA GLY A 21 -19.13 -25.54 -20.63
C GLY A 21 -17.60 -25.56 -20.53
N PHE A 22 -16.95 -26.57 -21.11
CA PHE A 22 -15.49 -26.64 -21.18
C PHE A 22 -14.90 -25.61 -22.15
N LEU A 23 -15.51 -25.43 -23.32
CA LEU A 23 -15.06 -24.45 -24.32
C LEU A 23 -15.21 -23.01 -23.82
N LEU A 24 -16.32 -22.70 -23.13
CA LEU A 24 -16.54 -21.41 -22.47
C LEU A 24 -15.56 -21.18 -21.32
N ALA A 25 -15.27 -22.22 -20.53
CA ALA A 25 -14.25 -22.13 -19.49
C ALA A 25 -12.86 -21.85 -20.08
N LEU A 26 -12.52 -22.49 -21.21
CA LEU A 26 -11.27 -22.25 -21.91
C LEU A 26 -11.20 -20.85 -22.53
N LEU A 27 -12.31 -20.35 -23.10
CA LEU A 27 -12.42 -18.98 -23.60
C LEU A 27 -12.29 -17.96 -22.49
N ALA A 28 -12.93 -18.19 -21.35
CA ALA A 28 -12.86 -17.34 -20.17
C ALA A 28 -11.49 -17.38 -19.49
N ALA A 29 -10.71 -18.46 -19.68
CA ALA A 29 -9.41 -18.62 -19.02
C ALA A 29 -8.43 -17.49 -19.35
N GLY A 30 -8.39 -17.01 -20.60
CA GLY A 30 -7.50 -15.91 -21.00
C GLY A 30 -7.77 -14.61 -20.23
N PRO A 31 -8.99 -14.04 -20.34
CA PRO A 31 -9.38 -12.86 -19.57
C PRO A 31 -9.27 -13.06 -18.05
N ALA A 32 -9.67 -14.23 -17.54
CA ALA A 32 -9.59 -14.53 -16.11
C ALA A 32 -8.14 -14.50 -15.59
N VAL A 33 -7.20 -15.12 -16.31
CA VAL A 33 -5.77 -15.10 -15.97
C VAL A 33 -5.21 -13.68 -16.03
N GLY A 34 -5.56 -12.90 -17.06
CA GLY A 34 -5.13 -11.51 -17.18
C GLY A 34 -5.58 -10.64 -15.99
N ILE A 35 -6.84 -10.76 -15.60
CA ILE A 35 -7.41 -10.06 -14.44
C ILE A 35 -6.70 -10.52 -13.15
N ALA A 36 -6.49 -11.82 -12.97
CA ALA A 36 -5.84 -12.37 -11.78
C ALA A 36 -4.40 -11.86 -11.63
N ILE A 37 -3.60 -11.84 -12.71
CA ILE A 37 -2.23 -11.33 -12.68
C ILE A 37 -2.21 -9.83 -12.39
N TYR A 38 -3.00 -9.04 -13.13
CA TYR A 38 -3.07 -7.59 -12.95
C TYR A 38 -3.44 -7.23 -11.51
N THR A 39 -4.51 -7.83 -10.98
CA THR A 39 -5.00 -7.52 -9.63
C THR A 39 -4.02 -7.93 -8.55
N THR A 40 -3.33 -9.06 -8.72
CA THR A 40 -2.30 -9.54 -7.77
C THR A 40 -1.12 -8.57 -7.70
N VAL A 41 -0.56 -8.18 -8.86
CA VAL A 41 0.54 -7.21 -8.93
C VAL A 41 0.10 -5.86 -8.37
N TYR A 42 -1.09 -5.41 -8.77
CA TYR A 42 -1.65 -4.15 -8.33
C TYR A 42 -1.82 -4.11 -6.80
N ARG A 43 -2.42 -5.14 -6.19
CA ARG A 43 -2.58 -5.23 -4.72
C ARG A 43 -1.23 -5.31 -4.02
N ARG A 44 -0.29 -6.11 -4.54
CA ARG A 44 1.06 -6.29 -3.95
C ARG A 44 1.87 -4.99 -3.88
N TYR A 45 1.70 -4.10 -4.86
CA TYR A 45 2.38 -2.80 -4.92
C TYR A 45 1.58 -1.66 -4.29
N ARG A 46 0.25 -1.66 -4.45
CA ARG A 46 -0.63 -0.65 -3.85
C ARG A 46 -1.01 -0.97 -2.41
N ASN A 47 -0.53 -2.09 -1.86
CA ASN A 47 -0.81 -2.55 -0.50
C ASN A 47 -2.32 -2.51 -0.17
N GLN A 48 -3.21 -2.65 -1.16
CA GLN A 48 -4.66 -2.50 -0.92
C GLN A 48 -5.24 -3.65 -0.10
N ASP A 49 -4.53 -4.77 -0.08
CA ASP A 49 -4.80 -5.94 0.74
C ASP A 49 -4.11 -5.89 2.11
N LYS A 50 -3.26 -4.90 2.36
CA LYS A 50 -2.56 -4.74 3.63
C LYS A 50 -3.22 -3.62 4.43
N THR A 51 -3.90 -4.00 5.50
CA THR A 51 -4.20 -3.07 6.57
C THR A 51 -2.85 -2.65 7.18
N HIS A 52 -2.55 -1.36 7.20
CA HIS A 52 -1.42 -0.83 7.96
C HIS A 52 -1.72 -0.99 9.45
N VAL A 53 -1.58 -2.21 9.95
CA VAL A 53 -1.55 -2.49 11.38
C VAL A 53 -0.17 -2.03 11.84
N PHE A 54 -0.04 -0.73 12.09
CA PHE A 54 1.06 -0.19 12.88
C PHE A 54 0.83 -0.61 14.34
N GLU A 55 0.99 -1.89 14.64
CA GLU A 55 0.96 -2.38 16.02
C GLU A 55 2.37 -2.74 16.47
N HIS A 56 3.18 -1.71 16.63
CA HIS A 56 4.10 -1.69 17.74
C HIS A 56 3.77 -0.45 18.54
N GLU A 57 2.84 -0.59 19.48
CA GLU A 57 2.84 0.28 20.64
C GLU A 57 4.13 -0.01 21.39
N THR A 58 5.17 0.77 21.05
CA THR A 58 6.40 0.75 21.83
C THR A 58 6.01 1.23 23.21
N HIS A 59 5.86 0.30 24.14
CA HIS A 59 5.72 0.65 25.54
C HIS A 59 7.03 1.33 25.93
N ILE A 60 7.02 2.66 25.92
CA ILE A 60 8.09 3.47 26.49
C ILE A 60 7.92 3.31 28.00
N ALA A 61 8.46 2.22 28.54
CA ALA A 61 8.82 2.19 29.94
C ALA A 61 9.89 3.26 30.10
N ALA A 62 9.49 4.47 30.47
CA ALA A 62 10.41 5.48 30.90
C ALA A 62 11.14 4.89 32.10
N ALA A 63 12.36 4.38 31.88
CA ALA A 63 13.29 4.18 32.96
C ALA A 63 13.34 5.50 33.74
N PRO A 64 13.38 5.49 35.08
CA PRO A 64 13.52 6.72 35.84
C PRO A 64 14.73 7.47 35.27
N VAL A 65 14.46 8.57 34.55
CA VAL A 65 15.50 9.43 34.00
C VAL A 65 16.04 10.17 35.21
N GLN A 66 16.96 9.54 35.93
CA GLN A 66 17.84 10.25 36.85
C GLN A 66 18.86 10.96 35.99
N GLY A 67 18.50 12.18 35.61
CA GLY A 67 19.35 13.13 34.92
C GLY A 67 18.72 14.49 35.09
N ASP A 68 19.47 15.42 35.65
CA ASP A 68 19.05 16.82 35.68
C ASP A 68 18.97 17.29 34.22
N ASP A 69 17.77 17.54 33.71
CA ASP A 69 17.58 18.16 32.39
C ASP A 69 17.97 19.64 32.51
N VAL A 70 19.26 19.91 32.34
CA VAL A 70 19.77 21.27 32.32
C VAL A 70 19.49 21.86 30.95
N LYS A 71 18.51 22.75 30.89
CA LYS A 71 18.26 23.57 29.71
C LYS A 71 19.54 24.34 29.34
N VAL A 72 20.17 23.94 28.24
CA VAL A 72 21.45 24.51 27.79
C VAL A 72 21.25 25.83 27.03
N ASP A 73 20.20 25.92 26.21
CA ASP A 73 19.90 27.14 25.44
C ASP A 73 18.41 27.22 25.03
N GLU A 74 17.96 28.43 24.68
CA GLU A 74 16.65 28.67 24.08
C GLU A 74 16.74 29.77 23.02
N VAL A 75 16.47 29.40 21.77
CA VAL A 75 16.45 30.34 20.65
C VAL A 75 15.01 30.73 20.31
N LYS A 76 14.65 31.99 20.54
CA LYS A 76 13.34 32.58 20.18
C LYS A 76 13.45 33.53 19.00
N GLY A 77 12.43 33.55 18.13
CA GLY A 77 12.32 34.54 17.04
C GLY A 77 13.26 34.32 15.85
N THR A 78 13.71 33.10 15.59
CA THR A 78 14.57 32.80 14.44
C THR A 78 13.86 33.11 13.11
N ARG A 79 14.53 33.85 12.22
CA ARG A 79 14.14 34.03 10.81
C ARG A 79 15.00 33.18 9.87
N ARG A 80 15.93 32.39 10.41
CA ARG A 80 16.84 31.56 9.61
C ARG A 80 16.04 30.43 8.99
N ARG A 81 16.30 30.16 7.70
CA ARG A 81 15.66 29.04 6.98
C ARG A 81 16.23 27.68 7.38
N ARG A 82 17.42 27.64 7.97
CA ARG A 82 18.12 26.42 8.38
C ARG A 82 18.70 26.58 9.78
N ILE A 83 18.82 25.46 10.48
CA ILE A 83 19.48 25.36 11.78
C ILE A 83 20.99 25.22 11.58
N GLU A 84 21.75 25.66 12.57
CA GLU A 84 23.19 25.43 12.57
C GLU A 84 23.47 23.93 12.79
N GLY A 85 24.32 23.34 11.96
CA GLY A 85 24.56 21.89 11.98
C GLY A 85 23.51 21.03 11.25
N ASP A 86 22.65 21.64 10.42
CA ASP A 86 21.75 20.97 9.48
C ASP A 86 22.50 19.93 8.61
N VAL A 87 21.96 18.70 8.51
CA VAL A 87 22.51 17.57 7.73
C VAL A 87 21.67 17.16 6.51
N VAL A 88 20.72 18.00 6.07
CA VAL A 88 19.77 17.76 4.96
C VAL A 88 20.50 17.37 3.68
N ASP A 89 21.63 18.01 3.38
CA ASP A 89 22.41 17.77 2.17
C ASP A 89 23.49 16.69 2.37
N ALA A 90 23.57 16.06 3.55
CA ALA A 90 24.57 15.07 3.92
C ALA A 90 23.96 13.85 4.64
N PRO A 91 23.15 13.01 3.94
CA PRO A 91 22.33 11.96 4.54
C PRO A 91 23.11 10.81 5.20
N ARG A 92 24.44 10.77 4.99
CA ARG A 92 25.32 9.75 5.57
C ARG A 92 25.96 10.20 6.89
N ILE A 93 25.87 11.48 7.25
CA ILE A 93 26.36 11.96 8.54
C ILE A 93 25.39 11.47 9.62
N ARG A 94 25.93 10.89 10.69
CA ARG A 94 25.17 10.41 11.84
C ARG A 94 25.48 11.31 13.03
N VAL A 95 24.45 11.69 13.77
CA VAL A 95 24.60 12.42 15.03
C VAL A 95 25.36 11.51 16.00
N ARG A 96 26.47 12.00 16.53
CA ARG A 96 27.20 11.32 17.60
C ARG A 96 26.60 11.75 18.93
N ARG A 97 26.40 10.79 19.84
CA ARG A 97 26.02 11.11 21.22
C ARG A 97 27.22 11.80 21.89
N VAL A 98 26.94 12.85 22.65
CA VAL A 98 27.93 13.47 23.53
C VAL A 98 28.30 12.42 24.59
N PRO A 99 29.59 12.24 24.93
CA PRO A 99 30.00 11.37 26.02
C PRO A 99 29.43 11.83 27.37
#